data_AF-A0A537Y771-F1
#
_entry.id   AF-A0A537Y771-F1
#
_cell.length_a   1.000
_cell.length_b   1.000
_cell.length_c   1.000
_cell.angle_alpha   90.00
_cell.angle_beta   90.00
_cell.angle_gamma   90.00
#
_symmetry.space_group_name_H-M   'P 1'
#
loop_
_entity.id
_entity.type
_entity.pdbx_description
1 polymer ?
#
loop_
_entity_poly.entity_id
_entity_poly.type
_entity_poly.pdbx_seq_one_letter_code
_entity_poly.pdbx_strand_id
1 'polypeptide(L)'
;MNVGLGAETGLLAVTPIIVDGLPTLKLDRPTTRQHGGVELGLYDPNAPDATETLALLEYLAGLGATKEDLTEFRNELPGLASVLKLRSGRDLLTLDETVARSGLSEDLVLRINRAAGFPDPEPGARSFSERQADLLATFASAERVFGRDAIIQLTRVLGSATERIAEAVVSAFLINVQAPIVAEREDPLAIARANTAAADLIPLMMALIDEMLRSHLIAARRTFRGTLDGDDAASGACGPGSGARRV
;
A
#
# COMPACT_ATOMS: atom_id res chain seq x y z
N MET A 1 -32.60 -27.35 -42.73
CA MET A 1 -33.28 -28.09 -41.65
C MET A 1 -32.61 -27.73 -40.33
N ASN A 2 -33.41 -27.18 -39.41
CA ASN A 2 -33.25 -27.03 -37.95
C ASN A 2 -31.90 -26.75 -37.27
N VAL A 3 -31.85 -25.53 -36.72
CA VAL A 3 -31.53 -25.13 -35.33
C VAL A 3 -31.41 -26.23 -34.26
N GLY A 4 -30.40 -26.04 -33.40
CA GLY A 4 -30.31 -26.59 -32.05
C GLY A 4 -29.63 -25.58 -31.13
N LEU A 5 -30.44 -24.77 -30.44
CA LEU A 5 -30.05 -23.86 -29.37
C LEU A 5 -29.92 -24.68 -28.08
N GLY A 6 -28.78 -24.59 -27.41
CA GLY A 6 -28.56 -25.17 -26.08
C GLY A 6 -27.60 -24.27 -25.31
N ALA A 7 -28.17 -23.31 -24.59
CA ALA A 7 -27.47 -22.52 -23.58
C ALA A 7 -27.31 -23.38 -22.33
N GLU A 8 -26.11 -23.48 -21.74
CA GLU A 8 -25.92 -23.74 -20.31
C GLU A 8 -24.58 -23.13 -19.84
N THR A 9 -24.74 -22.13 -18.96
CA THR A 9 -24.00 -21.85 -17.71
C THR A 9 -22.46 -21.76 -17.69
N GLY A 10 -22.03 -20.60 -17.18
CA GLY A 10 -20.63 -20.24 -17.00
C GLY A 10 -19.93 -20.93 -15.83
N LEU A 11 -18.63 -21.06 -16.03
CA LEU A 11 -17.64 -21.12 -14.97
C LEU A 11 -16.36 -20.53 -15.59
N LEU A 12 -16.10 -19.24 -15.33
CA LEU A 12 -14.82 -18.61 -15.61
C LEU A 12 -13.80 -19.27 -14.68
N ALA A 13 -13.09 -20.27 -15.20
CA ALA A 13 -11.95 -20.88 -14.55
C ALA A 13 -10.91 -19.80 -14.27
N VAL A 14 -10.67 -19.52 -13.00
CA VAL A 14 -9.53 -18.72 -12.55
C VAL A 14 -8.30 -19.61 -12.66
N THR A 15 -7.51 -19.41 -13.71
CA THR A 15 -6.25 -20.12 -13.91
C THR A 15 -5.23 -19.66 -12.85
N PRO A 16 -4.59 -20.56 -12.08
CA PRO A 16 -3.53 -20.16 -11.17
C PRO A 16 -2.30 -19.68 -11.95
N ILE A 17 -1.80 -18.50 -11.62
CA ILE A 17 -0.51 -18.01 -12.09
C ILE A 17 0.57 -18.78 -11.32
N ILE A 18 1.12 -19.82 -11.95
CA ILE A 18 2.32 -20.49 -11.47
C ILE A 18 3.51 -19.57 -11.77
N VAL A 19 4.05 -18.93 -10.74
CA VAL A 19 5.32 -18.20 -10.85
C VAL A 19 6.44 -19.21 -10.65
N ASP A 20 6.94 -19.76 -11.75
CA ASP A 20 8.10 -20.65 -11.79
C ASP A 20 9.39 -19.80 -11.84
N GLY A 21 10.32 -20.04 -10.92
CA GLY A 21 11.66 -19.41 -10.93
C GLY A 21 12.05 -18.59 -9.69
N LEU A 22 12.28 -19.25 -8.55
CA LEU A 22 13.09 -18.69 -7.46
C LEU A 22 14.50 -19.30 -7.50
N PRO A 23 15.59 -18.50 -7.62
CA PRO A 23 16.94 -19.02 -7.55
C PRO A 23 17.25 -19.51 -6.13
N THR A 24 17.77 -20.73 -6.03
CA THR A 24 18.26 -21.33 -4.79
C THR A 24 19.54 -20.62 -4.33
N LEU A 25 19.37 -19.58 -3.51
CA LEU A 25 20.51 -18.92 -2.84
C LEU A 25 21.04 -19.82 -1.73
N LYS A 26 22.27 -20.33 -1.90
CA LYS A 26 23.07 -20.91 -0.80
C LYS A 26 23.33 -19.82 0.24
N LEU A 27 22.83 -20.03 1.45
CA LEU A 27 23.07 -19.18 2.61
C LEU A 27 24.25 -19.75 3.41
N ASP A 28 25.38 -19.03 3.42
CA ASP A 28 26.42 -19.22 4.44
C ASP A 28 25.93 -18.64 5.77
N ARG A 29 25.96 -19.45 6.84
CA ARG A 29 25.47 -19.09 8.18
C ARG A 29 26.53 -18.34 9.00
N PRO A 30 26.21 -17.18 9.62
CA PRO A 30 26.93 -16.69 10.79
C PRO A 30 26.17 -17.07 12.09
N THR A 31 26.90 -17.67 13.03
CA THR A 31 26.43 -18.41 14.23
C THR A 31 26.05 -17.57 15.45
N THR A 32 25.92 -16.24 15.34
CA THR A 32 25.78 -15.38 16.54
C THR A 32 24.33 -15.03 16.94
N ARG A 33 23.30 -15.41 16.15
CA ARG A 33 21.92 -14.91 16.36
C ARG A 33 21.04 -15.68 17.35
N GLN A 34 21.43 -16.90 17.75
CA GLN A 34 20.57 -17.77 18.56
C GLN A 34 20.23 -17.21 19.96
N HIS A 35 21.10 -16.37 20.53
CA HIS A 35 20.93 -15.88 21.91
C HIS A 35 19.81 -14.84 22.06
N GLY A 36 19.49 -14.06 21.01
CA GLY A 36 18.49 -12.99 21.12
C GLY A 36 17.04 -13.48 21.20
N GLY A 37 16.72 -14.62 20.57
CA GLY A 37 15.37 -15.20 20.61
C GLY A 37 15.03 -15.82 21.96
N VAL A 38 16.03 -16.38 22.65
CA VAL A 38 15.87 -16.97 24.00
C VAL A 38 15.59 -15.89 25.04
N GLU A 39 16.30 -14.76 24.98
CA GLU A 39 16.09 -13.63 25.90
C GLU A 39 14.68 -13.02 25.80
N LEU A 40 14.08 -13.06 24.59
CA LEU A 40 12.72 -12.54 24.34
C LEU A 40 11.62 -13.59 24.58
N GLY A 41 11.97 -14.81 24.97
CA GLY A 41 11.03 -15.92 25.14
C GLY A 41 10.35 -16.34 23.83
N LEU A 42 10.97 -16.07 22.68
CA LEU A 42 10.47 -16.41 21.34
C LEU A 42 11.00 -17.76 20.83
N TYR A 43 11.95 -18.36 21.55
CA TYR A 43 12.61 -19.60 21.16
C TYR A 43 12.91 -20.47 22.37
N ASP A 44 12.46 -21.73 22.32
CA ASP A 44 12.87 -22.80 23.23
C ASP A 44 13.59 -23.89 22.42
N PRO A 45 14.89 -24.16 22.64
CA PRO A 45 15.64 -25.16 21.90
C PRO A 45 15.14 -26.59 22.12
N ASN A 46 14.32 -26.84 23.15
CA ASN A 46 13.76 -28.16 23.44
C ASN A 46 12.34 -28.34 22.91
N ALA A 47 11.73 -27.30 22.32
CA ALA A 47 10.41 -27.39 21.72
C ALA A 47 10.43 -28.29 20.46
N PRO A 48 9.34 -29.02 20.17
CA PRO A 48 9.28 -29.91 19.01
C PRO A 48 9.39 -29.17 17.66
N ASP A 49 9.05 -27.88 17.62
CA ASP A 49 9.14 -26.98 16.46
C ASP A 49 10.38 -26.07 16.48
N ALA A 50 11.35 -26.32 17.38
CA ALA A 50 12.51 -25.46 17.58
C ALA A 50 13.31 -25.20 16.29
N THR A 51 13.39 -26.16 15.38
CA THR A 51 14.14 -25.99 14.12
C THR A 51 13.45 -24.98 13.20
N GLU A 52 12.13 -25.10 13.07
CA GLU A 52 11.27 -24.25 12.27
C GLU A 52 11.21 -22.82 12.84
N THR A 53 11.03 -22.69 14.16
CA THR A 53 11.03 -21.39 14.85
C THR A 53 12.38 -20.69 14.68
N LEU A 54 13.48 -21.41 14.86
CA LEU A 54 14.82 -20.83 14.68
C LEU A 54 15.02 -20.36 13.23
N ALA A 55 14.60 -21.15 12.25
CA ALA A 55 14.71 -20.79 10.84
C ALA A 55 13.91 -19.52 10.50
N LEU A 56 12.71 -19.35 11.08
CA LEU A 56 11.92 -18.13 10.94
C LEU A 56 12.63 -16.92 11.57
N LEU A 57 13.12 -17.04 12.79
CA LEU A 57 13.83 -15.95 13.48
C LEU A 57 15.11 -15.56 12.75
N GLU A 58 15.87 -16.53 12.26
CA GLU A 58 17.07 -16.27 11.44
C GLU A 58 16.74 -15.56 10.14
N TYR A 59 15.63 -15.93 9.50
CA TYR A 59 15.13 -15.30 8.29
C TYR A 59 14.70 -13.84 8.53
N LEU A 60 13.89 -13.59 9.57
CA LEU A 60 13.45 -12.24 9.95
C LEU A 60 14.63 -11.35 10.35
N ALA A 61 15.59 -11.87 11.11
CA ALA A 61 16.81 -11.15 11.42
C ALA A 61 17.66 -10.86 10.17
N GLY A 62 17.63 -11.74 9.17
CA GLY A 62 18.24 -11.51 7.85
C GLY A 62 17.57 -10.37 7.07
N LEU A 63 16.29 -10.10 7.31
CA LEU A 63 15.55 -8.96 6.76
C LEU A 63 15.78 -7.66 7.57
N GLY A 64 16.48 -7.74 8.70
CA GLY A 64 16.79 -6.59 9.56
C GLY A 64 15.85 -6.40 10.76
N ALA A 65 15.11 -7.44 11.17
CA ALA A 65 14.26 -7.37 12.38
C ALA A 65 15.05 -6.94 13.63
N THR A 66 14.49 -5.98 14.37
CA THR A 66 14.99 -5.54 15.68
C THR A 66 14.36 -6.34 16.82
N LYS A 67 14.84 -6.16 18.06
CA LYS A 67 14.23 -6.82 19.23
C LYS A 67 12.81 -6.29 19.47
N GLU A 68 12.62 -5.00 19.23
CA GLU A 68 11.36 -4.29 19.34
C GLU A 68 10.35 -4.86 18.34
N ASP A 69 10.77 -5.04 17.08
CA ASP A 69 9.93 -5.66 16.04
C ASP A 69 9.48 -7.07 16.42
N LEU A 70 10.41 -7.90 16.88
CA LEU A 70 10.12 -9.28 17.28
C LEU A 70 9.19 -9.34 18.50
N THR A 71 9.25 -8.34 19.39
CA THR A 71 8.38 -8.23 20.56
C THR A 71 6.97 -7.78 20.15
N GLU A 72 6.88 -6.77 19.30
CA GLU A 72 5.62 -6.23 18.77
C GLU A 72 4.86 -7.30 17.99
N PHE A 73 5.54 -8.03 17.11
CA PHE A 73 4.96 -9.05 16.24
C PHE A 73 5.03 -10.47 16.83
N ARG A 74 5.20 -10.63 18.15
CA ARG A 74 5.41 -11.95 18.77
C ARG A 74 4.34 -13.01 18.45
N ASN A 75 3.10 -12.57 18.20
CA ASN A 75 1.97 -13.45 17.89
C ASN A 75 1.71 -13.58 16.37
N GLU A 76 2.47 -12.88 15.54
CA GLU A 76 2.30 -12.82 14.09
C GLU A 76 3.66 -12.68 13.38
N LEU A 77 4.68 -13.41 13.86
CA LEU A 77 6.06 -13.33 13.34
C LEU A 77 6.16 -13.50 11.81
N PRO A 78 5.37 -14.36 11.14
CA PRO A 78 5.38 -14.43 9.68
C PRO A 78 4.95 -13.13 8.99
N GLY A 79 4.03 -12.37 9.60
CA GLY A 79 3.55 -11.08 9.10
C GLY A 79 4.62 -9.98 9.17
N LEU A 80 5.52 -10.04 10.17
CA LEU A 80 6.64 -9.09 10.30
C LEU A 80 7.50 -9.01 9.03
N ALA A 81 7.60 -10.09 8.26
CA ALA A 81 8.37 -10.12 7.02
C ALA A 81 7.88 -9.10 5.97
N SER A 82 6.57 -8.88 5.85
CA SER A 82 6.03 -7.86 4.94
C SER A 82 6.27 -6.46 5.50
N VAL A 83 6.12 -6.27 6.81
CA VAL A 83 6.38 -4.99 7.50
C VAL A 83 7.82 -4.53 7.28
N LEU A 84 8.80 -5.40 7.47
CA LEU A 84 10.22 -5.09 7.26
C LEU A 84 10.53 -4.69 5.80
N LYS A 85 9.82 -5.29 4.84
CA LYS A 85 9.96 -4.97 3.41
C LYS A 85 9.24 -3.69 2.99
N LEU A 86 8.08 -3.41 3.58
CA LEU A 86 7.24 -2.25 3.25
C LEU A 86 7.74 -0.96 3.90
N ARG A 87 8.46 -1.05 5.03
CA ARG A 87 9.10 0.10 5.67
C ARG A 87 10.03 0.80 4.69
N SER A 88 9.77 2.08 4.46
CA SER A 88 10.63 2.94 3.65
C SER A 88 11.80 3.45 4.51
N GLY A 89 12.97 2.83 4.38
CA GLY A 89 14.18 3.21 5.14
C GLY A 89 14.39 2.34 6.38
N ARG A 90 15.62 2.37 6.93
CA ARG A 90 16.01 1.55 8.09
C ARG A 90 15.60 2.19 9.42
N ASP A 91 15.60 3.51 9.49
CA ASP A 91 15.28 4.26 10.70
C ASP A 91 14.05 5.14 10.45
N LEU A 92 12.98 4.88 11.21
CA LEU A 92 11.85 5.80 11.27
C LEU A 92 12.26 7.05 12.06
N LEU A 93 11.61 8.17 11.80
CA LEU A 93 11.79 9.46 12.44
C LEU A 93 10.68 9.70 13.46
N THR A 94 11.04 10.37 14.54
CA THR A 94 10.10 11.01 15.47
C THR A 94 9.38 12.18 14.81
N LEU A 95 8.32 12.67 15.44
CA LEU A 95 7.62 13.87 15.00
C LEU A 95 8.57 15.09 14.95
N ASP A 96 9.41 15.27 15.98
CA ASP A 96 10.38 16.37 16.06
C ASP A 96 11.40 16.33 14.91
N GLU A 97 11.96 15.15 14.63
CA GLU A 97 12.88 14.95 13.50
C GLU A 97 12.17 15.20 12.16
N THR A 98 10.89 14.81 12.03
CA THR A 98 10.08 15.02 10.82
C THR A 98 9.77 16.48 10.59
N VAL A 99 9.43 17.23 11.65
CA VAL A 99 9.22 18.68 11.63
C VAL A 99 10.50 19.39 11.20
N ALA A 100 11.64 19.05 11.82
CA ALA A 100 12.93 19.63 11.49
C ALA A 100 13.34 19.36 10.03
N ARG A 101 13.10 18.14 9.51
CA ARG A 101 13.47 17.75 8.15
C ARG A 101 12.54 18.33 7.08
N SER A 102 11.23 18.36 7.35
CA SER A 102 10.23 18.86 6.39
C SER A 102 10.17 20.38 6.32
N GLY A 103 10.58 21.08 7.38
CA GLY A 103 10.47 22.53 7.52
C GLY A 103 9.04 23.03 7.73
N LEU A 104 8.08 22.12 7.98
CA LEU A 104 6.69 22.44 8.31
C LEU A 104 6.50 22.59 9.82
N SER A 105 5.44 23.27 10.25
CA SER A 105 5.05 23.26 11.65
C SER A 105 4.50 21.88 12.07
N GLU A 106 4.68 21.54 13.34
CA GLU A 106 4.14 20.31 13.94
C GLU A 106 2.62 20.16 13.69
N ASP A 107 1.84 21.21 13.95
CA ASP A 107 0.39 21.22 13.71
C ASP A 107 0.04 20.87 12.25
N LEU A 108 0.82 21.39 11.30
CA LEU A 108 0.58 21.13 9.88
C LEU A 108 0.97 19.69 9.50
N VAL A 109 2.08 19.17 10.02
CA VAL A 109 2.50 17.76 9.81
C VAL A 109 1.42 16.82 10.33
N LEU A 110 0.94 17.03 11.56
CA LEU A 110 -0.13 16.22 12.14
C LEU A 110 -1.44 16.37 11.37
N ARG A 111 -1.79 17.59 10.93
CA ARG A 111 -3.00 17.82 10.12
C ARG A 111 -2.93 17.08 8.77
N ILE A 112 -1.77 17.07 8.11
CA ILE A 112 -1.55 16.31 6.87
C ILE A 112 -1.63 14.81 7.14
N ASN A 113 -1.00 14.34 8.22
CA ASN A 113 -1.00 12.93 8.62
C ASN A 113 -2.44 12.41 8.85
N ARG A 114 -3.23 13.13 9.64
CA ARG A 114 -4.67 12.83 9.84
C ARG A 114 -5.46 12.93 8.55
N ALA A 115 -5.18 13.92 7.70
CA ALA A 115 -5.84 14.03 6.40
C ALA A 115 -5.53 12.81 5.52
N ALA A 116 -4.32 12.26 5.57
CA ALA A 116 -3.95 11.04 4.86
C ALA A 116 -4.55 9.76 5.47
N GLY A 117 -5.26 9.86 6.61
CA GLY A 117 -5.91 8.73 7.28
C GLY A 117 -5.06 8.04 8.34
N PHE A 118 -3.87 8.56 8.65
CA PHE A 118 -2.99 7.98 9.66
C PHE A 118 -3.28 8.53 11.06
N PRO A 119 -3.13 7.70 12.12
CA PRO A 119 -3.27 8.16 13.50
C PRO A 119 -2.12 9.11 13.87
N ASP A 120 -2.37 9.98 14.85
CA ASP A 120 -1.29 10.79 15.43
C ASP A 120 -0.29 9.89 16.16
N PRO A 121 1.01 10.13 16.02
CA PRO A 121 2.04 9.33 16.68
C PRO A 121 2.02 9.58 18.20
N GLU A 122 2.30 8.54 18.98
CA GLU A 122 2.56 8.69 20.40
C GLU A 122 3.81 9.58 20.62
N PRO A 123 3.89 10.32 21.74
CA PRO A 123 5.05 11.15 22.04
C PRO A 123 6.36 10.36 22.00
N GLY A 124 7.30 10.81 21.17
CA GLY A 124 8.61 10.16 20.99
C GLY A 124 8.59 8.88 20.13
N ALA A 125 7.44 8.45 19.62
CA ALA A 125 7.36 7.31 18.71
C ALA A 125 8.05 7.61 17.38
N ARG A 126 8.74 6.61 16.82
CA ARG A 126 9.39 6.68 15.51
C ARG A 126 8.41 6.15 14.46
N SER A 127 7.60 7.03 13.87
CA SER A 127 6.46 6.65 13.02
C SER A 127 6.56 7.13 11.57
N PHE A 128 7.47 8.05 11.26
CA PHE A 128 7.59 8.63 9.92
C PHE A 128 8.79 8.07 9.18
N SER A 129 8.67 7.76 7.90
CA SER A 129 9.86 7.46 7.10
C SER A 129 10.59 8.74 6.69
N GLU A 130 11.90 8.64 6.45
CA GLU A 130 12.68 9.74 5.84
C GLU A 130 12.05 10.22 4.54
N ARG A 131 11.60 9.28 3.69
CA ARG A 131 10.94 9.59 2.42
C ARG A 131 9.63 10.34 2.62
N GLN A 132 8.87 10.01 3.67
CA GLN A 132 7.64 10.74 4.01
C GLN A 132 7.94 12.16 4.48
N ALA A 133 8.97 12.35 5.31
CA ALA A 133 9.44 13.68 5.71
C ALA A 133 9.88 14.52 4.50
N ASP A 134 10.60 13.93 3.55
CA ASP A 134 11.01 14.61 2.31
C ASP A 134 9.81 14.98 1.43
N LEU A 135 8.80 14.12 1.34
CA LEU A 135 7.56 14.42 0.61
C LEU A 135 6.74 15.52 1.29
N LEU A 136 6.72 15.58 2.63
CA LEU A 136 6.08 16.67 3.36
C LEU A 136 6.70 18.03 3.01
N ALA A 137 8.01 18.10 2.77
CA ALA A 137 8.66 19.34 2.31
C ALA A 137 8.10 19.86 0.96
N THR A 138 7.55 18.98 0.13
CA THR A 138 6.94 19.37 -1.16
C THR A 138 5.54 19.99 -0.99
N PHE A 139 4.91 19.83 0.18
CA PHE A 139 3.56 20.30 0.46
C PHE A 139 3.42 21.81 0.26
N ALA A 140 4.40 22.60 0.71
CA ALA A 140 4.40 24.05 0.55
C ALA A 140 4.34 24.49 -0.92
N SER A 141 4.89 23.69 -1.84
CA SER A 141 4.80 23.95 -3.28
C SER A 141 3.42 23.64 -3.83
N ALA A 142 2.79 22.55 -3.39
CA ALA A 142 1.41 22.21 -3.78
C ALA A 142 0.40 23.22 -3.20
N GLU A 143 0.60 23.67 -1.97
CA GLU A 143 -0.22 24.71 -1.34
C GLU A 143 -0.20 26.02 -2.14
N ARG A 144 0.97 26.44 -2.66
CA ARG A 144 1.07 27.64 -3.51
C ARG A 144 0.27 27.55 -4.81
N VAL A 145 0.05 26.34 -5.33
CA VAL A 145 -0.66 26.11 -6.59
C VAL A 145 -2.16 25.95 -6.37
N PHE A 146 -2.56 25.15 -5.37
CA PHE A 146 -3.95 24.75 -5.17
C PHE A 146 -4.65 25.52 -4.04
N GLY A 147 -3.89 26.15 -3.14
CA GLY A 147 -4.40 26.66 -1.86
C GLY A 147 -4.45 25.57 -0.79
N ARG A 148 -4.28 25.98 0.47
CA ARG A 148 -4.13 25.07 1.63
C ARG A 148 -5.31 24.12 1.80
N ASP A 149 -6.53 24.65 1.77
CA ASP A 149 -7.70 23.81 2.02
C ASP A 149 -7.90 22.79 0.90
N ALA A 150 -7.67 23.18 -0.36
CA ALA A 150 -7.79 22.27 -1.49
C ALA A 150 -6.76 21.14 -1.44
N ILE A 151 -5.50 21.43 -1.15
CA ILE A 151 -4.47 20.38 -1.06
C ILE A 151 -4.73 19.43 0.11
N ILE A 152 -5.21 19.92 1.26
CA ILE A 152 -5.61 19.06 2.39
C ILE A 152 -6.80 18.17 2.02
N GLN A 153 -7.80 18.69 1.30
CA GLN A 153 -8.90 17.84 0.82
C GLN A 153 -8.43 16.80 -0.19
N LEU A 154 -7.51 17.17 -1.09
CA LEU A 154 -6.91 16.22 -2.03
C LEU A 154 -6.12 15.13 -1.28
N THR A 155 -5.39 15.48 -0.22
CA THR A 155 -4.74 14.50 0.67
C THR A 155 -5.73 13.53 1.28
N ARG A 156 -6.93 13.97 1.69
CA ARG A 156 -8.00 13.08 2.19
C ARG A 156 -8.50 12.10 1.14
N VAL A 157 -8.72 12.59 -0.08
CA VAL A 157 -9.15 11.73 -1.20
C VAL A 157 -8.07 10.69 -1.50
N LEU A 158 -6.81 11.11 -1.58
CA LEU A 158 -5.69 10.22 -1.86
C LEU A 158 -5.51 9.18 -0.75
N GLY A 159 -5.50 9.60 0.51
CA GLY A 159 -5.37 8.73 1.67
C GLY A 159 -6.45 7.65 1.69
N SER A 160 -7.71 8.06 1.54
CA SER A 160 -8.84 7.13 1.47
C SER A 160 -8.80 6.20 0.25
N ALA A 161 -8.28 6.65 -0.89
CA ALA A 161 -8.10 5.78 -2.06
C ALA A 161 -6.99 4.73 -1.81
N THR A 162 -5.86 5.15 -1.26
CA THR A 162 -4.75 4.23 -0.95
C THR A 162 -5.08 3.25 0.16
N GLU A 163 -5.89 3.64 1.15
CA GLU A 163 -6.41 2.76 2.19
C GLU A 163 -7.23 1.60 1.57
N ARG A 164 -8.18 1.93 0.68
CA ARG A 164 -9.00 0.90 -0.01
C ARG A 164 -8.14 -0.03 -0.88
N ILE A 165 -7.10 0.51 -1.53
CA ILE A 165 -6.15 -0.31 -2.30
C ILE A 165 -5.42 -1.26 -1.35
N ALA A 166 -4.91 -0.76 -0.21
CA ALA A 166 -4.21 -1.57 0.77
C ALA A 166 -5.11 -2.68 1.33
N GLU A 167 -6.34 -2.37 1.70
CA GLU A 167 -7.33 -3.34 2.17
C GLU A 167 -7.59 -4.44 1.13
N ALA A 168 -7.78 -4.07 -0.14
CA ALA A 168 -8.00 -5.01 -1.22
C ALA A 168 -6.77 -5.91 -1.46
N VAL A 169 -5.56 -5.35 -1.42
CA VAL A 169 -4.30 -6.09 -1.59
C VAL A 169 -4.09 -7.08 -0.44
N VAL A 170 -4.26 -6.64 0.81
CA VAL A 170 -4.16 -7.51 1.99
C VAL A 170 -5.20 -8.62 1.91
N SER A 171 -6.46 -8.29 1.63
CA SER A 171 -7.53 -9.28 1.50
C SER A 171 -7.25 -10.31 0.42
N ALA A 172 -6.77 -9.87 -0.76
CA ALA A 172 -6.41 -10.76 -1.84
C ALA A 172 -5.25 -11.69 -1.46
N PHE A 173 -4.24 -11.19 -0.74
CA PHE A 173 -3.12 -12.01 -0.25
C PHE A 173 -3.58 -13.05 0.78
N LEU A 174 -4.37 -12.65 1.78
CA LEU A 174 -4.85 -13.56 2.82
C LEU A 174 -5.63 -14.74 2.23
N ILE A 175 -6.50 -14.45 1.25
CA ILE A 175 -7.37 -15.45 0.62
C ILE A 175 -6.61 -16.33 -0.37
N ASN A 176 -5.80 -15.72 -1.26
CA ASN A 176 -5.24 -16.45 -2.41
C ASN A 176 -3.82 -16.96 -2.19
N VAL A 177 -3.12 -16.51 -1.15
CA VAL A 177 -1.73 -16.89 -0.88
C VAL A 177 -1.58 -17.52 0.49
N GLN A 178 -2.00 -16.84 1.56
CA GLN A 178 -1.77 -17.35 2.92
C GLN A 178 -2.67 -18.53 3.26
N ALA A 179 -3.98 -18.45 2.98
CA ALA A 179 -4.91 -19.53 3.33
C ALA A 179 -4.52 -20.90 2.70
N PRO A 180 -4.09 -21.00 1.43
CA PRO A 180 -3.55 -22.25 0.88
C PRO A 180 -2.33 -22.80 1.63
N ILE A 181 -1.36 -21.94 2.00
CA ILE A 181 -0.15 -22.36 2.73
C ILE A 181 -0.52 -22.94 4.10
N VAL A 182 -1.44 -22.27 4.81
CA VAL A 182 -1.94 -22.71 6.11
C VAL A 182 -2.67 -24.06 5.98
N ALA A 183 -3.51 -24.22 4.95
CA ALA A 183 -4.27 -25.45 4.74
C ALA A 183 -3.40 -26.68 4.43
N GLU A 184 -2.21 -26.47 3.84
CA GLU A 184 -1.32 -27.58 3.47
C GLU A 184 -0.41 -28.05 4.61
N ARG A 185 0.29 -27.13 5.29
CA ARG A 185 1.40 -27.50 6.21
C ARG A 185 1.60 -26.59 7.42
N GLU A 186 0.79 -25.55 7.59
CA GLU A 186 0.95 -24.57 8.70
C GLU A 186 2.41 -24.15 8.93
N ASP A 187 3.18 -23.91 7.85
CA ASP A 187 4.61 -23.57 7.88
C ASP A 187 4.79 -22.04 8.03
N PRO A 188 5.22 -21.54 9.21
CA PRO A 188 5.36 -20.10 9.44
C PRO A 188 6.45 -19.44 8.59
N LEU A 189 7.51 -20.18 8.24
CA LEU A 189 8.58 -19.68 7.39
C LEU A 189 8.11 -19.56 5.94
N ALA A 190 7.29 -20.49 5.46
CA ALA A 190 6.68 -20.38 4.13
C ALA A 190 5.79 -19.14 4.03
N ILE A 191 4.98 -18.86 5.06
CA ILE A 191 4.16 -17.64 5.15
C ILE A 191 5.04 -16.38 5.14
N ALA A 192 6.12 -16.36 5.92
CA ALA A 192 7.05 -15.23 5.95
C ALA A 192 7.69 -14.96 4.58
N ARG A 193 8.10 -16.01 3.86
CA ARG A 193 8.63 -15.90 2.50
C ARG A 193 7.58 -15.38 1.52
N ALA A 194 6.35 -15.89 1.59
CA ALA A 194 5.25 -15.42 0.77
C ALA A 194 4.96 -13.92 0.99
N ASN A 195 5.00 -13.46 2.24
CA ASN A 195 4.88 -12.04 2.60
C ASN A 195 5.98 -11.19 1.94
N THR A 196 7.24 -11.63 1.95
CA THR A 196 8.30 -10.88 1.26
C THR A 196 8.15 -10.87 -0.25
N ALA A 197 7.77 -12.00 -0.85
CA ALA A 197 7.56 -12.11 -2.28
C ALA A 197 6.42 -11.20 -2.75
N ALA A 198 5.33 -11.11 -1.96
CA ALA A 198 4.25 -10.16 -2.22
C ALA A 198 4.72 -8.70 -2.08
N ALA A 199 5.50 -8.38 -1.05
CA ALA A 199 6.05 -7.03 -0.87
C ALA A 199 7.02 -6.62 -2.00
N ASP A 200 7.75 -7.58 -2.59
CA ASP A 200 8.64 -7.32 -3.74
C ASP A 200 7.86 -6.91 -5.01
N LEU A 201 6.53 -7.11 -5.06
CA LEU A 201 5.67 -6.66 -6.17
C LEU A 201 5.21 -5.20 -6.05
N ILE A 202 5.43 -4.54 -4.91
CA ILE A 202 4.98 -3.16 -4.68
C ILE A 202 5.50 -2.18 -5.75
N PRO A 203 6.77 -2.22 -6.20
CA PRO A 203 7.24 -1.32 -7.26
C PRO A 203 6.45 -1.45 -8.56
N LEU A 204 6.08 -2.69 -8.94
CA LEU A 204 5.24 -2.94 -10.12
C LEU A 204 3.84 -2.36 -9.94
N MET A 205 3.23 -2.57 -8.77
CA MET A 205 1.93 -1.99 -8.45
C MET A 205 1.95 -0.46 -8.48
N MET A 206 3.01 0.17 -7.98
CA MET A 206 3.16 1.63 -8.02
C MET A 206 3.28 2.16 -9.45
N ALA A 207 4.01 1.45 -10.33
CA ALA A 207 4.11 1.80 -11.74
C ALA A 207 2.74 1.72 -12.45
N LEU A 208 1.93 0.70 -12.13
CA LEU A 208 0.58 0.56 -12.67
C LEU A 208 -0.34 1.68 -12.18
N ILE A 209 -0.28 2.03 -10.89
CA ILE A 209 -1.07 3.12 -10.33
C ILE A 209 -0.70 4.47 -10.97
N ASP A 210 0.58 4.73 -11.24
CA ASP A 210 1.01 5.95 -11.96
C ASP A 210 0.35 6.04 -13.34
N GLU A 211 0.41 4.97 -14.13
CA GLU A 211 -0.18 4.95 -15.47
C GLU A 211 -1.71 5.09 -15.44
N MET A 212 -2.38 4.41 -14.50
CA MET A 212 -3.82 4.52 -14.31
C MET A 212 -4.20 5.96 -13.91
N LEU A 213 -3.48 6.57 -12.98
CA LEU A 213 -3.74 7.94 -12.53
C LEU A 213 -3.60 8.92 -13.69
N ARG A 214 -2.52 8.82 -14.49
CA ARG A 214 -2.34 9.67 -15.69
C ARG A 214 -3.49 9.50 -16.67
N SER A 215 -3.89 8.26 -16.93
CA SER A 215 -5.03 7.95 -17.80
C SER A 215 -6.33 8.58 -17.29
N HIS A 216 -6.62 8.48 -15.99
CA HIS A 216 -7.78 9.11 -15.37
C HIS A 216 -7.73 10.65 -15.45
N LEU A 217 -6.56 11.27 -15.27
CA LEU A 217 -6.40 12.72 -15.41
C LEU A 217 -6.65 13.18 -16.86
N ILE A 218 -6.17 12.44 -17.86
CA ILE A 218 -6.43 12.73 -19.27
C ILE A 218 -7.92 12.60 -19.58
N ALA A 219 -8.57 11.52 -19.10
CA ALA A 219 -10.00 11.31 -19.29
C ALA A 219 -10.83 12.44 -18.65
N ALA A 220 -10.49 12.86 -17.43
CA ALA A 220 -11.18 13.94 -16.73
C ALA A 220 -11.12 15.27 -17.49
N ARG A 221 -9.98 15.59 -18.13
CA ARG A 221 -9.88 16.81 -18.98
C ARG A 221 -10.78 16.76 -20.20
N ARG A 222 -10.95 15.58 -20.83
CA ARG A 222 -11.85 15.42 -21.99
C ARG A 222 -13.30 15.66 -21.59
N THR A 223 -13.72 15.10 -20.46
CA THR A 223 -15.06 15.31 -19.91
C THR A 223 -15.31 16.79 -19.61
N PHE A 224 -14.37 17.45 -18.93
CA PHE A 224 -14.50 18.86 -18.59
C PHE A 224 -14.61 19.77 -19.82
N ARG A 225 -13.84 19.48 -20.88
CA ARG A 225 -13.91 20.23 -22.14
C ARG A 225 -15.25 20.01 -22.86
N GLY A 226 -15.79 18.80 -22.83
CA GLY A 226 -17.12 18.51 -23.39
C GLY A 226 -18.26 19.24 -22.68
N THR A 227 -18.13 19.53 -21.38
CA THR A 227 -19.09 20.36 -20.65
C THR A 227 -19.02 21.82 -21.07
N LEU A 228 -17.83 22.39 -21.23
CA LEU A 228 -17.65 23.77 -21.70
C LEU A 228 -18.15 23.96 -23.15
N ASP A 229 -17.82 23.02 -24.04
CA ASP A 229 -18.27 23.06 -25.44
C ASP A 229 -19.81 22.89 -25.56
N GLY A 230 -20.44 22.19 -24.61
CA GLY A 230 -21.90 21.99 -24.55
C GLY A 230 -22.69 23.21 -24.08
N ASP A 231 -22.14 24.01 -23.16
CA ASP A 231 -22.76 25.25 -22.67
C ASP A 231 -22.71 26.37 -23.74
N ASP A 232 -21.65 26.44 -24.55
CA ASP A 232 -21.55 27.38 -25.67
C ASP A 232 -22.53 27.06 -26.82
N ALA A 233 -22.80 25.77 -27.08
CA ALA A 233 -23.76 25.34 -28.09
C ALA A 233 -25.22 25.62 -27.68
N ALA A 234 -25.54 25.59 -26.38
CA ALA A 234 -26.86 25.92 -25.85
C ALA A 234 -27.12 27.45 -25.81
N SER A 235 -26.08 28.27 -25.64
CA SER A 235 -26.21 29.73 -25.62
C SER A 235 -26.37 30.37 -27.02
N GLY A 236 -26.03 29.67 -28.10
CA GLY A 236 -26.16 30.16 -29.48
C GLY A 236 -27.54 30.05 -30.13
N ALA A 237 -28.49 29.34 -29.50
CA ALA A 237 -29.81 29.04 -30.09
C ALA A 237 -30.93 30.00 -29.67
N CYS A 238 -30.68 31.01 -28.82
CA CYS A 238 -31.68 31.99 -28.40
C CYS A 238 -31.38 33.38 -28.98
N GLY A 239 -31.75 33.59 -30.25
CA GLY A 239 -31.80 34.90 -30.90
C GLY A 239 -33.24 35.28 -31.28
N PRO A 240 -33.69 36.54 -31.09
CA PRO A 240 -35.10 36.90 -31.08
C PRO A 240 -35.71 37.06 -32.48
N GLY A 241 -36.68 36.21 -32.80
CA GLY A 241 -37.47 36.27 -34.04
C GLY A 241 -38.79 37.02 -33.90
N SER A 242 -38.73 38.35 -34.07
CA SER A 242 -39.65 39.17 -34.88
C SER A 242 -41.17 38.92 -34.75
N GLY A 243 -41.84 39.80 -34.01
CA GLY A 243 -43.27 40.04 -34.17
C GLY A 243 -43.59 40.67 -35.54
N ALA A 244 -44.55 40.07 -36.24
CA ALA A 244 -45.27 40.70 -37.35
C ALA A 244 -46.74 40.31 -37.26
N ARG A 245 -47.53 41.17 -36.60
CA ARG A 245 -48.99 41.15 -36.68
C ARG A 245 -49.38 42.09 -37.81
N ARG A 246 -49.97 41.57 -38.88
CA ARG A 246 -50.50 42.35 -40.01
C ARG A 246 -52.02 42.13 -40.07
N VAL A 247 -52.73 43.26 -39.90
CA VAL A 247 -54.14 43.60 -40.17
C VAL A 247 -55.22 42.69 -39.60
#